data_AF-A0A915HH03-F1
#
_entry.id   AF-A0A915HH03-F1
#
_cell.length_a   1.000
_cell.length_b   1.000
_cell.length_c   1.000
_cell.angle_alpha   90.00
_cell.angle_beta   90.00
_cell.angle_gamma   90.00
#
_symmetry.space_group_name_H-M   'P 1'
#
loop_
_entity.id
_entity.type
_entity.pdbx_description
1 polymer ?
#
loop_
_entity_poly.entity_id
_entity_poly.type
_entity_poly.pdbx_seq_one_letter_code
_entity_poly.pdbx_strand_id
1 'polypeptide(L)'
;FLSGLLFRFNRQSLSRGTKLHYSQINPINNRNLLWQNEDFVLPSNISECTSKNCFNISRCFKAFKFFVYPLYDEQHHLKKYFKTDKWQLSIVYEKILAILKKSQYYTSDADEACFFILSFDTLDRDPLSENFVPNLDKAIANLPENLWNNGINHLIFNLYAGTWPDYNTWDFGANFGHAMMAKASSASSDFRPSFDISLPLFSTNLPETLNDLYSKETYLQQCKISSLALEGTSEPRYLLTFKGKRYVHGIGSESRNAIYHLHNGHDVMILTTCKHGKDWEKMKDERCDIDNANYEKFDYDELMKNSTFCLIPRGRRLGSYRFLEALKFGCIPVILANGFIPPFSEV
;
A
#
# COMPACT_ATOMS: atom_id res chain seq x y z
N PHE A 1 -11.25 0.04 7.00
CA PHE A 1 -10.13 0.88 6.53
C PHE A 1 -10.05 0.92 5.00
N LEU A 2 -9.78 -0.19 4.30
CA LEU A 2 -9.81 -0.28 2.82
C LEU A 2 -11.16 0.17 2.21
N SER A 3 -12.28 -0.24 2.82
CA SER A 3 -13.63 0.23 2.45
C SER A 3 -13.82 1.74 2.62
N GLY A 4 -13.18 2.37 3.62
CA GLY A 4 -13.23 3.81 3.85
C GLY A 4 -12.30 4.62 2.94
N LEU A 5 -11.17 4.01 2.54
CA LEU A 5 -10.19 4.62 1.62
C LEU A 5 -10.79 4.75 0.21
N LEU A 6 -11.44 3.69 -0.28
CA LEU A 6 -12.21 3.70 -1.53
C LEU A 6 -13.34 4.75 -1.51
N PHE A 7 -13.92 5.02 -0.35
CA PHE A 7 -14.99 6.00 -0.18
C PHE A 7 -14.53 7.46 -0.19
N ARG A 8 -13.35 7.76 0.35
CA ARG A 8 -12.83 9.15 0.36
C ARG A 8 -12.32 9.60 -1.00
N PHE A 9 -11.85 8.67 -1.83
CA PHE A 9 -11.58 8.91 -3.25
C PHE A 9 -12.80 9.52 -3.97
N ASN A 10 -14.01 9.03 -3.63
CA ASN A 10 -15.27 9.55 -4.16
C ASN A 10 -15.55 11.00 -3.68
N ARG A 11 -15.32 11.32 -2.39
CA ARG A 11 -15.50 12.70 -1.88
C ARG A 11 -14.48 13.70 -2.42
N GLN A 12 -13.22 13.33 -2.61
CA GLN A 12 -12.21 14.26 -3.15
C GLN A 12 -12.38 14.48 -4.66
N SER A 13 -12.68 13.43 -5.42
CA SER A 13 -13.05 13.52 -6.84
C SER A 13 -14.28 14.42 -7.07
N LEU A 14 -15.26 14.34 -6.17
CA LEU A 14 -16.47 15.19 -6.22
C LEU A 14 -16.28 16.61 -5.65
N SER A 15 -15.22 16.91 -4.89
CA SER A 15 -15.10 18.18 -4.16
C SER A 15 -14.05 19.16 -4.70
N ARG A 16 -13.11 18.73 -5.54
CA ARG A 16 -12.13 19.63 -6.19
C ARG A 16 -12.44 19.84 -7.66
N GLY A 17 -13.53 20.58 -7.90
CA GLY A 17 -13.93 21.06 -9.20
C GLY A 17 -15.05 22.09 -9.10
N THR A 18 -14.68 23.35 -8.86
CA THR A 18 -15.53 24.56 -8.98
C THR A 18 -16.55 24.78 -7.84
N LYS A 19 -16.42 25.92 -7.15
CA LYS A 19 -17.52 26.54 -6.41
C LYS A 19 -18.66 26.81 -7.40
N LEU A 20 -19.65 25.93 -7.46
CA LEU A 20 -20.93 26.27 -8.08
C LEU A 20 -21.75 27.04 -7.06
N HIS A 21 -22.04 28.31 -7.38
CA HIS A 21 -23.01 29.12 -6.67
C HIS A 21 -24.34 28.36 -6.56
N TYR A 22 -24.70 27.96 -5.34
CA TYR A 22 -26.04 27.45 -5.04
C TYR A 22 -26.98 28.66 -4.89
N SER A 23 -27.38 29.26 -6.01
CA SER A 23 -28.48 30.22 -6.06
C SER A 23 -29.63 29.62 -6.85
N GLN A 24 -30.65 29.18 -6.11
CA GLN A 24 -32.04 28.96 -6.51
C GLN A 24 -32.26 28.32 -7.90
N ILE A 25 -32.32 26.99 -7.93
CA ILE A 25 -33.00 26.28 -9.03
C ILE A 25 -34.08 25.38 -8.39
N ASN A 26 -35.33 25.66 -8.78
CA ASN A 26 -36.53 24.92 -8.42
C ASN A 26 -36.44 23.44 -8.84
N PRO A 27 -37.08 22.52 -8.11
CA PRO A 27 -36.96 21.09 -8.34
C PRO A 27 -37.97 20.61 -9.40
N ILE A 28 -37.83 20.99 -10.67
CA ILE A 28 -38.51 20.32 -11.79
C ILE A 28 -37.62 20.48 -13.05
N ASN A 29 -37.37 19.36 -13.74
CA ASN A 29 -36.80 19.26 -15.09
C ASN A 29 -35.36 19.77 -15.33
N ASN A 30 -34.35 19.00 -14.89
CA ASN A 30 -33.07 18.93 -15.61
C ASN A 30 -32.34 17.59 -15.36
N ARG A 31 -32.97 16.48 -15.80
CA ARG A 31 -32.26 15.24 -16.13
C ARG A 31 -31.59 15.44 -17.49
N ASN A 32 -30.49 16.20 -17.55
CA ASN A 32 -29.56 16.30 -18.70
C ASN A 32 -28.43 17.28 -18.35
N LEU A 33 -27.71 17.06 -17.24
CA LEU A 33 -26.33 17.52 -17.18
C LEU A 33 -25.53 16.52 -18.03
N LEU A 34 -25.34 16.93 -19.28
CA LEU A 34 -24.69 16.23 -20.36
C LEU A 34 -23.24 15.88 -19.96
N TRP A 35 -23.02 14.70 -19.39
CA TRP A 35 -21.92 13.86 -19.84
C TRP A 35 -22.45 13.12 -21.07
N GLN A 36 -22.71 13.87 -22.15
CA GLN A 36 -22.75 13.24 -23.46
C GLN A 36 -21.41 12.55 -23.64
N ASN A 37 -21.43 11.38 -24.26
CA ASN A 37 -20.27 10.66 -24.74
C ASN A 37 -19.39 11.61 -25.59
N GLU A 38 -18.55 12.43 -24.97
CA GLU A 38 -17.21 12.63 -25.51
C GLU A 38 -16.64 11.23 -25.54
N ASP A 39 -16.28 10.76 -26.74
CA ASP A 39 -15.73 9.43 -26.95
C ASP A 39 -14.79 9.12 -25.78
N PHE A 40 -15.04 8.02 -25.06
CA PHE A 40 -14.18 7.57 -23.98
C PHE A 40 -12.86 7.11 -24.62
N VAL A 41 -12.02 8.07 -25.00
CA VAL A 41 -10.76 7.85 -25.69
C VAL A 41 -9.75 7.50 -24.63
N LEU A 42 -9.42 6.21 -24.59
CA LEU A 42 -8.34 5.70 -23.76
C LEU A 42 -7.02 6.31 -24.23
N PRO A 43 -6.18 6.78 -23.29
CA PRO A 43 -4.86 7.26 -23.65
C PRO A 43 -4.00 6.09 -24.17
N SER A 44 -3.21 6.34 -25.21
CA SER A 44 -2.23 5.35 -25.69
C SER A 44 -1.16 5.03 -24.63
N ASN A 45 -0.88 6.00 -23.75
CA ASN A 45 0.06 5.85 -22.66
C ASN A 45 -0.66 5.73 -21.30
N ILE A 46 -0.50 4.59 -20.63
CA ILE A 46 -1.15 4.27 -19.36
C ILE A 46 -0.76 5.25 -18.23
N SER A 47 0.40 5.90 -18.33
CA SER A 47 0.82 6.92 -17.35
C SER A 47 -0.06 8.19 -17.40
N GLU A 48 -0.79 8.41 -18.49
CA GLU A 48 -1.71 9.55 -18.67
C GLU A 48 -3.12 9.25 -18.15
N CYS A 49 -3.32 8.08 -17.53
CA CYS A 49 -4.58 7.73 -16.93
C CYS A 49 -4.95 8.63 -15.74
N THR A 50 -6.21 9.02 -15.74
CA THR A 50 -6.89 9.81 -14.71
C THR A 50 -8.27 9.23 -14.46
N SER A 51 -8.93 9.71 -13.40
CA SER A 51 -10.32 9.35 -13.11
C SER A 51 -11.32 9.77 -14.19
N LYS A 52 -10.92 10.58 -15.18
CA LYS A 52 -11.78 11.04 -16.27
C LYS A 52 -11.68 10.20 -17.54
N ASN A 53 -10.48 9.70 -17.87
CA ASN A 53 -10.19 9.03 -19.15
C ASN A 53 -9.90 7.52 -19.02
N CYS A 54 -9.62 7.01 -17.82
CA CYS A 54 -9.37 5.58 -17.57
C CYS A 54 -10.34 4.97 -16.55
N PHE A 55 -11.33 5.74 -16.12
CA PHE A 55 -12.40 5.26 -15.24
C PHE A 55 -13.75 5.66 -15.80
N ASN A 56 -14.57 4.67 -16.12
CA ASN A 56 -15.94 4.87 -16.55
C ASN A 56 -16.85 5.10 -15.34
N ILE A 57 -17.01 6.37 -14.95
CA ILE A 57 -17.85 6.80 -13.83
C ILE A 57 -19.34 6.51 -14.03
N SER A 58 -19.81 6.35 -15.28
CA SER A 58 -21.23 6.12 -15.57
C SER A 58 -21.76 4.82 -14.96
N ARG A 59 -20.90 3.80 -14.82
CA ARG A 59 -21.23 2.54 -14.12
C ARG A 59 -21.57 2.74 -12.64
N CYS A 60 -21.23 3.89 -12.08
CA CYS A 60 -21.35 4.18 -10.65
C CYS A 60 -22.54 5.08 -10.31
N PHE A 61 -23.32 5.54 -11.31
CA PHE A 61 -24.44 6.47 -11.09
C PHE A 61 -25.64 5.83 -10.37
N LYS A 62 -25.89 4.53 -10.58
CA LYS A 62 -26.99 3.82 -9.91
C LYS A 62 -26.62 3.49 -8.46
N ALA A 63 -25.45 2.88 -8.25
CA ALA A 63 -24.92 2.54 -6.94
C ALA A 63 -23.40 2.36 -7.00
N PHE A 64 -22.73 2.66 -5.89
CA PHE A 64 -21.32 2.32 -5.74
C PHE A 64 -21.19 0.88 -5.23
N LYS A 65 -20.97 -0.05 -6.15
CA LYS A 65 -20.77 -1.48 -5.86
C LYS A 65 -19.47 -1.98 -6.48
N PHE A 66 -18.83 -2.95 -5.83
CA PHE A 66 -17.67 -3.64 -6.39
C PHE A 66 -17.91 -5.14 -6.51
N PHE A 67 -17.41 -5.70 -7.61
CA PHE A 67 -17.38 -7.12 -7.89
C PHE A 67 -15.97 -7.66 -7.66
N VAL A 68 -15.89 -8.78 -6.95
CA VAL A 68 -14.66 -9.53 -6.78
C VAL A 68 -14.74 -10.74 -7.68
N TYR A 69 -13.76 -10.91 -8.57
CA TYR A 69 -13.72 -12.08 -9.45
C TYR A 69 -13.83 -13.35 -8.60
N PRO A 70 -14.61 -14.35 -9.02
CA PRO A 70 -14.67 -15.61 -8.31
C PRO A 70 -13.29 -16.28 -8.31
N LEU A 71 -12.99 -17.01 -7.24
CA LEU A 71 -11.85 -17.93 -7.21
C LEU A 71 -12.30 -19.18 -7.97
N TYR A 72 -11.91 -19.33 -9.23
CA TYR A 72 -12.21 -20.54 -9.99
C TYR A 72 -11.23 -21.65 -9.60
N ASP A 73 -11.59 -22.47 -8.61
CA ASP A 73 -10.82 -23.68 -8.23
C ASP A 73 -11.37 -24.98 -8.85
N GLU A 74 -12.33 -24.93 -9.77
CA GLU A 74 -12.88 -26.17 -10.32
C GLU A 74 -12.16 -26.59 -11.60
N GLN A 75 -11.01 -27.21 -11.36
CA GLN A 75 -10.38 -28.30 -12.12
C GLN A 75 -9.49 -28.02 -13.33
N HIS A 76 -9.55 -26.89 -14.08
CA HIS A 76 -8.75 -26.83 -15.33
C HIS A 76 -8.04 -25.51 -15.71
N HIS A 77 -8.39 -24.35 -15.15
CA HIS A 77 -7.81 -23.08 -15.64
C HIS A 77 -6.65 -22.52 -14.81
N LEU A 78 -6.76 -22.34 -13.49
CA LEU A 78 -5.68 -21.67 -12.73
C LEU A 78 -4.44 -22.54 -12.51
N LYS A 79 -4.60 -23.85 -12.23
CA LYS A 79 -3.46 -24.80 -12.14
C LYS A 79 -2.62 -24.83 -13.43
N LYS A 80 -3.27 -24.67 -14.60
CA LYS A 80 -2.60 -24.65 -15.92
C LYS A 80 -1.62 -23.48 -16.05
N TYR A 81 -1.91 -22.32 -15.48
CA TYR A 81 -1.05 -21.14 -15.59
C TYR A 81 0.00 -21.08 -14.48
N PHE A 82 -0.35 -21.52 -13.26
CA PHE A 82 0.54 -21.40 -12.10
C PHE A 82 1.47 -22.59 -11.89
N LYS A 83 1.34 -23.68 -12.69
CA LYS A 83 2.26 -24.83 -12.80
C LYS A 83 2.76 -25.42 -11.46
N THR A 84 2.00 -25.27 -10.37
CA THR A 84 2.33 -25.86 -9.08
C THR A 84 1.06 -26.36 -8.41
N ASP A 85 1.11 -27.55 -7.82
CA ASP A 85 0.06 -28.07 -6.95
C ASP A 85 -0.03 -27.32 -5.60
N LYS A 86 0.78 -26.26 -5.44
CA LYS A 86 0.99 -25.50 -4.21
C LYS A 86 0.58 -24.04 -4.29
N TRP A 87 0.08 -23.55 -5.44
CA TRP A 87 -0.34 -22.16 -5.50
C TRP A 87 -1.53 -21.94 -4.57
N GLN A 88 -1.34 -21.06 -3.60
CA GLN A 88 -2.34 -20.63 -2.63
C GLN A 88 -2.27 -19.10 -2.55
N LEU A 89 -3.40 -18.47 -2.25
CA LEU A 89 -3.41 -17.05 -1.94
C LEU A 89 -2.51 -16.78 -0.74
N SER A 90 -1.78 -15.66 -0.76
CA SER A 90 -1.13 -15.21 0.47
C SER A 90 -2.20 -14.91 1.51
N ILE A 91 -1.88 -15.18 2.77
CA ILE A 91 -2.74 -14.90 3.93
C ILE A 91 -3.23 -13.44 3.89
N VAL A 92 -2.38 -12.53 3.42
CA VAL A 92 -2.69 -11.10 3.32
C VAL A 92 -3.75 -10.84 2.25
N TYR A 93 -3.59 -11.42 1.05
CA TYR A 93 -4.55 -11.20 -0.03
C TYR A 93 -5.89 -11.87 0.26
N GLU A 94 -5.89 -13.07 0.85
CA GLU A 94 -7.09 -13.75 1.32
C GLU A 94 -7.88 -12.86 2.28
N LYS A 95 -7.22 -12.24 3.27
CA LYS A 95 -7.84 -11.28 4.20
C LYS A 95 -8.39 -10.05 3.48
N ILE A 96 -7.67 -9.50 2.50
CA ILE A 96 -8.17 -8.36 1.69
C ILE A 96 -9.47 -8.75 0.99
N LEU A 97 -9.50 -9.89 0.28
CA LEU A 97 -10.69 -10.35 -0.43
C LEU A 97 -11.85 -10.66 0.54
N ALA A 98 -11.57 -11.26 1.69
CA ALA A 98 -12.58 -11.56 2.71
C ALA A 98 -13.22 -10.29 3.29
N ILE A 99 -12.42 -9.27 3.61
CA ILE A 99 -12.91 -7.97 4.10
C ILE A 99 -13.74 -7.27 3.02
N LEU A 100 -13.30 -7.30 1.76
CA LEU A 100 -14.03 -6.71 0.65
C LEU A 100 -15.39 -7.40 0.46
N LYS A 101 -15.44 -8.74 0.44
CA LYS A 101 -16.70 -9.50 0.28
C LYS A 101 -17.70 -9.28 1.43
N LYS A 102 -17.23 -8.95 2.64
CA LYS A 102 -18.08 -8.60 3.80
C LYS A 102 -18.64 -7.17 3.75
N SER A 103 -18.15 -6.33 2.84
CA SER A 103 -18.59 -4.95 2.69
C SER A 103 -20.03 -4.86 2.16
N GLN A 104 -20.81 -3.89 2.63
CA GLN A 104 -22.13 -3.57 2.05
C GLN A 104 -22.08 -3.15 0.57
N TYR A 105 -20.89 -2.77 0.08
CA TYR A 105 -20.66 -2.37 -1.30
C TYR A 105 -20.29 -3.55 -2.21
N TYR A 106 -20.09 -4.75 -1.65
CA TYR A 106 -19.91 -5.95 -2.46
C TYR A 106 -21.20 -6.29 -3.23
N THR A 107 -21.03 -6.84 -4.44
CA THR A 107 -22.07 -7.52 -5.21
C THR A 107 -21.50 -8.80 -5.85
N SER A 108 -22.33 -9.83 -5.95
CA SER A 108 -22.02 -11.04 -6.71
C SER A 108 -22.39 -10.91 -8.19
N ASP A 109 -23.06 -9.83 -8.58
CA ASP A 109 -23.45 -9.54 -9.96
C ASP A 109 -22.50 -8.48 -10.57
N ALA A 110 -21.76 -8.87 -11.61
CA ALA A 110 -20.81 -8.00 -12.30
C ALA A 110 -21.49 -6.84 -13.05
N ASP A 111 -22.76 -7.00 -13.46
CA ASP A 111 -23.50 -5.97 -14.18
C ASP A 111 -23.94 -4.83 -13.26
N GLU A 112 -24.11 -5.11 -11.96
CA GLU A 112 -24.37 -4.09 -10.95
C GLU A 112 -23.11 -3.38 -10.46
N ALA A 113 -21.93 -3.88 -10.81
CA ALA A 113 -20.67 -3.37 -10.31
C ALA A 113 -20.18 -2.12 -11.07
N CYS A 114 -19.84 -1.12 -10.28
CA CYS A 114 -19.08 0.06 -10.69
C CYS A 114 -17.58 -0.26 -10.80
N PHE A 115 -17.11 -1.25 -10.04
CA PHE A 115 -15.68 -1.46 -9.82
C PHE A 115 -15.30 -2.94 -9.67
N PHE A 116 -14.10 -3.31 -10.10
CA PHE A 116 -13.67 -4.70 -10.24
C PHE A 116 -12.36 -4.98 -9.50
N ILE A 117 -12.30 -6.13 -8.84
CA ILE A 117 -11.14 -6.57 -8.05
C ILE A 117 -10.79 -8.00 -8.45
N LEU A 118 -9.57 -8.20 -8.93
CA LEU A 118 -9.09 -9.53 -9.33
C LEU A 118 -8.98 -10.46 -8.12
N SER A 119 -9.23 -11.75 -8.33
CA SER A 119 -8.97 -12.79 -7.34
C SER A 119 -7.54 -13.33 -7.37
N PHE A 120 -6.73 -12.92 -8.37
CA PHE A 120 -5.32 -13.27 -8.45
C PHE A 120 -4.50 -12.48 -7.43
N ASP A 121 -3.59 -13.17 -6.73
CA ASP A 121 -2.69 -12.49 -5.80
C ASP A 121 -1.64 -11.67 -6.56
N THR A 122 -1.74 -10.35 -6.44
CA THR A 122 -0.84 -9.38 -7.09
C THR A 122 0.06 -8.65 -6.08
N LEU A 123 0.00 -9.02 -4.80
CA LEU A 123 0.65 -8.28 -3.73
C LEU A 123 2.18 -8.31 -3.82
N ASP A 124 2.73 -9.45 -4.19
CA ASP A 124 4.18 -9.68 -4.25
C ASP A 124 4.63 -10.02 -5.67
N ARG A 125 5.42 -9.11 -6.26
CA ARG A 125 5.99 -9.27 -7.59
C ARG A 125 7.49 -9.55 -7.56
N ASP A 126 8.01 -9.95 -6.41
CA ASP A 126 9.38 -10.46 -6.29
C ASP A 126 9.42 -11.95 -6.66
N PRO A 127 10.09 -12.38 -7.76
CA PRO A 127 10.16 -13.79 -8.15
C PRO A 127 10.82 -14.71 -7.11
N LEU A 128 11.51 -14.14 -6.11
CA LEU A 128 12.12 -14.86 -5.01
C LEU A 128 11.14 -15.10 -3.84
N SER A 129 9.96 -14.50 -3.87
CA SER A 129 8.94 -14.65 -2.85
C SER A 129 8.17 -15.96 -3.00
N GLU A 130 7.84 -16.59 -1.88
CA GLU A 130 6.95 -17.76 -1.84
C GLU A 130 5.52 -17.40 -2.28
N ASN A 131 5.13 -16.12 -2.18
CA ASN A 131 3.82 -15.61 -2.61
C ASN A 131 3.80 -15.17 -4.08
N PHE A 132 4.92 -15.31 -4.80
CA PHE A 132 5.00 -14.88 -6.20
C PHE A 132 4.09 -15.73 -7.09
N VAL A 133 3.26 -15.05 -7.87
CA VAL A 133 2.36 -15.71 -8.82
C VAL A 133 2.98 -15.68 -10.23
N PRO A 134 3.46 -16.80 -10.79
CA PRO A 134 4.07 -16.83 -12.13
C PRO A 134 3.02 -16.75 -13.24
N ASN A 135 3.40 -16.37 -14.46
CA ASN A 135 2.51 -16.30 -15.64
C ASN A 135 1.20 -15.50 -15.42
N LEU A 136 1.26 -14.45 -14.59
CA LEU A 136 0.10 -13.61 -14.28
C LEU A 136 -0.44 -12.90 -15.54
N ASP A 137 0.45 -12.50 -16.44
CA ASP A 137 0.14 -11.98 -17.77
C ASP A 137 -0.81 -12.89 -18.56
N LYS A 138 -0.51 -14.20 -18.59
CA LYS A 138 -1.35 -15.20 -19.27
C LYS A 138 -2.68 -15.39 -18.55
N ALA A 139 -2.68 -15.37 -17.22
CA ALA A 139 -3.92 -15.49 -16.45
C ALA A 139 -4.88 -14.32 -16.76
N ILE A 140 -4.36 -13.09 -16.81
CA ILE A 140 -5.14 -11.88 -17.14
C ILE A 140 -5.63 -11.93 -18.59
N ALA A 141 -4.79 -12.32 -19.54
CA ALA A 141 -5.16 -12.43 -20.95
C ALA A 141 -6.28 -13.45 -21.22
N ASN A 142 -6.55 -14.38 -20.30
CA ASN A 142 -7.63 -15.36 -20.40
C ASN A 142 -8.89 -14.97 -19.60
N LEU A 143 -8.92 -13.79 -18.98
CA LEU A 143 -10.14 -13.27 -18.35
C LEU A 143 -11.19 -12.97 -19.42
N PRO A 144 -12.50 -13.10 -19.11
CA PRO A 144 -13.56 -12.73 -20.04
C PRO A 144 -13.40 -11.27 -20.48
N GLU A 145 -13.34 -11.05 -21.79
CA GLU A 145 -13.04 -9.75 -22.39
C GLU A 145 -14.03 -8.65 -21.95
N ASN A 146 -15.31 -9.01 -21.86
CA ASN A 146 -16.39 -8.14 -21.40
C ASN A 146 -16.25 -7.71 -19.93
N LEU A 147 -15.54 -8.50 -19.11
CA LEU A 147 -15.28 -8.17 -17.71
C LEU A 147 -13.97 -7.40 -17.57
N TRP A 148 -12.86 -7.93 -18.12
CA TRP A 148 -11.54 -7.33 -17.95
C TRP A 148 -11.45 -5.92 -18.56
N ASN A 149 -12.09 -5.71 -19.72
CA ASN A 149 -12.22 -4.40 -20.35
C ASN A 149 -10.93 -3.56 -20.34
N ASN A 150 -9.80 -4.20 -20.67
CA ASN A 150 -8.47 -3.62 -20.68
C ASN A 150 -8.10 -2.84 -19.39
N GLY A 151 -8.54 -3.33 -18.23
CA GLY A 151 -8.26 -2.78 -16.90
C GLY A 151 -9.15 -1.59 -16.48
N ILE A 152 -10.06 -1.11 -17.33
CA ILE A 152 -10.96 0.01 -16.98
C ILE A 152 -11.80 -0.38 -15.76
N ASN A 153 -11.92 0.51 -14.77
CA ASN A 153 -12.62 0.28 -13.49
C ASN A 153 -12.07 -0.89 -12.65
N HIS A 154 -10.80 -1.29 -12.83
CA HIS A 154 -10.16 -2.30 -11.99
C HIS A 154 -9.23 -1.68 -10.93
N LEU A 155 -9.13 -2.31 -9.76
CA LEU A 155 -8.05 -2.08 -8.79
C LEU A 155 -7.11 -3.26 -8.75
N ILE A 156 -5.82 -2.95 -8.79
CA ILE A 156 -4.77 -3.93 -8.55
C ILE A 156 -4.04 -3.56 -7.26
N PHE A 157 -3.90 -4.52 -6.36
CA PHE A 157 -3.17 -4.31 -5.11
C PHE A 157 -1.72 -4.75 -5.27
N ASN A 158 -0.78 -3.95 -4.77
CA ASN A 158 0.63 -4.33 -4.76
C ASN A 158 1.33 -3.80 -3.50
N LEU A 159 1.96 -4.71 -2.73
CA LEU A 159 2.72 -4.33 -1.54
C LEU A 159 4.22 -4.38 -1.78
N TYR A 160 4.68 -5.34 -2.59
CA TYR A 160 6.08 -5.56 -2.91
C TYR A 160 6.27 -5.50 -4.43
N ALA A 161 6.61 -4.29 -4.91
CA ALA A 161 6.96 -4.07 -6.30
C ALA A 161 8.43 -4.44 -6.56
N GLY A 162 8.69 -5.01 -7.74
CA GLY A 162 10.02 -5.32 -8.25
C GLY A 162 10.81 -6.33 -7.41
N THR A 163 12.01 -6.63 -7.90
CA THR A 163 12.97 -7.53 -7.26
C THR A 163 14.39 -6.92 -7.30
N TRP A 164 15.33 -7.57 -6.62
CA TRP A 164 16.75 -7.22 -6.70
C TRP A 164 17.25 -7.33 -8.16
N PRO A 165 18.09 -6.40 -8.66
CA PRO A 165 18.73 -5.31 -7.92
C PRO A 165 17.96 -3.97 -7.88
N ASP A 166 17.02 -3.76 -8.80
CA ASP A 166 16.51 -2.41 -9.10
C ASP A 166 15.23 -2.05 -8.35
N TYR A 167 14.45 -3.04 -7.90
CA TYR A 167 13.15 -2.85 -7.25
C TYR A 167 12.22 -1.91 -8.04
N ASN A 168 12.15 -2.11 -9.36
CA ASN A 168 11.31 -1.32 -10.25
C ASN A 168 9.85 -1.33 -9.78
N THR A 169 9.29 -0.14 -9.54
CA THR A 169 7.93 0.05 -9.00
C THR A 169 6.83 -0.11 -10.05
N TRP A 170 7.21 -0.21 -11.33
CA TRP A 170 6.32 -0.35 -12.48
C TRP A 170 6.42 -1.73 -13.17
N ASP A 171 7.37 -2.57 -12.78
CA ASP A 171 7.45 -3.94 -13.28
C ASP A 171 6.63 -4.89 -12.40
N PHE A 172 5.43 -5.22 -12.88
CA PHE A 172 4.54 -6.16 -12.22
C PHE A 172 4.62 -7.59 -12.78
N GLY A 173 5.40 -7.81 -13.85
CA GLY A 173 5.38 -9.07 -14.60
C GLY A 173 4.03 -9.38 -15.27
N ALA A 174 3.18 -8.35 -15.48
CA ALA A 174 1.90 -8.44 -16.15
C ALA A 174 1.46 -7.06 -16.68
N ASN A 175 0.66 -7.05 -17.75
CA ASN A 175 0.02 -5.83 -18.26
C ASN A 175 -1.39 -5.71 -17.67
N PHE A 176 -1.60 -4.70 -16.83
CA PHE A 176 -2.90 -4.40 -16.21
C PHE A 176 -3.74 -3.38 -17.00
N GLY A 177 -3.29 -2.97 -18.20
CA GLY A 177 -3.99 -1.98 -19.01
C GLY A 177 -4.18 -0.67 -18.24
N HIS A 178 -5.42 -0.19 -18.22
CA HIS A 178 -5.80 1.10 -17.65
C HIS A 178 -6.25 1.01 -16.18
N ALA A 179 -5.93 -0.09 -15.49
CA ALA A 179 -6.34 -0.30 -14.10
C ALA A 179 -5.69 0.73 -13.14
N MET A 180 -6.41 1.03 -12.06
CA MET A 180 -5.87 1.78 -10.93
C MET A 180 -4.97 0.89 -10.08
N MET A 181 -3.93 1.47 -9.50
CA MET A 181 -2.96 0.75 -8.68
C MET A 181 -3.06 1.20 -7.23
N ALA A 182 -3.28 0.25 -6.31
CA ALA A 182 -3.18 0.47 -4.88
C ALA A 182 -1.84 -0.09 -4.37
N LYS A 183 -0.83 0.78 -4.24
CA LYS A 183 0.59 0.38 -4.04
C LYS A 183 1.16 0.84 -2.71
N ALA A 184 1.96 -0.01 -2.05
CA ALA A 184 2.67 0.39 -0.81
C ALA A 184 4.00 1.11 -1.02
N SER A 185 4.55 1.07 -2.24
CA SER A 185 5.80 1.73 -2.63
C SER A 185 5.58 2.68 -3.80
N SER A 186 4.51 3.49 -3.73
CA SER A 186 4.18 4.47 -4.77
C SER A 186 5.32 5.47 -4.97
N ALA A 187 5.85 5.52 -6.19
CA ALA A 187 6.89 6.46 -6.58
C ALA A 187 6.26 7.64 -7.33
N SER A 188 6.73 8.85 -7.10
CA SER A 188 6.24 10.05 -7.79
C SER A 188 6.44 10.00 -9.31
N SER A 189 7.37 9.16 -9.79
CA SER A 189 7.61 8.92 -11.21
C SER A 189 6.54 8.08 -11.89
N ASP A 190 5.76 7.30 -11.13
CA ASP A 190 4.82 6.30 -11.67
C ASP A 190 3.44 6.30 -10.98
N PHE A 191 3.22 7.24 -10.06
CA PHE A 191 1.97 7.43 -9.34
C PHE A 191 1.09 8.42 -10.11
N ARG A 192 -0.13 8.01 -10.45
CA ARG A 192 -1.12 8.87 -11.11
C ARG A 192 -2.01 9.55 -10.07
N PRO A 193 -1.84 10.86 -9.80
CA PRO A 193 -2.58 11.54 -8.75
C PRO A 193 -4.09 11.48 -8.97
N SER A 194 -4.86 11.31 -7.89
CA SER A 194 -6.32 11.19 -7.95
C SER A 194 -6.84 10.03 -8.82
N PHE A 195 -5.99 9.04 -9.13
CA PHE A 195 -6.34 7.82 -9.84
C PHE A 195 -5.77 6.58 -9.14
N ASP A 196 -4.48 6.60 -8.80
CA ASP A 196 -3.83 5.56 -8.00
C ASP A 196 -4.01 5.80 -6.50
N ILE A 197 -3.77 4.75 -5.70
CA ILE A 197 -3.92 4.78 -4.25
C ILE A 197 -2.58 4.44 -3.60
N SER A 198 -2.01 5.38 -2.83
CA SER A 198 -0.87 5.08 -1.97
C SER A 198 -1.32 4.38 -0.69
N LEU A 199 -0.93 3.13 -0.54
CA LEU A 199 -1.19 2.30 0.63
C LEU A 199 0.01 2.32 1.59
N PRO A 200 -0.21 2.13 2.89
CA PRO A 200 0.89 1.78 3.77
C PRO A 200 1.34 0.34 3.54
N LEU A 201 2.60 0.05 3.81
CA LEU A 201 3.08 -1.33 3.85
C LEU A 201 2.71 -1.96 5.20
N PHE A 202 1.97 -3.07 5.19
CA PHE A 202 1.50 -3.73 6.41
C PHE A 202 1.92 -5.19 6.50
N SER A 203 2.21 -5.62 7.73
CA SER A 203 2.62 -6.98 8.03
C SER A 203 1.45 -7.97 7.99
N THR A 204 1.76 -9.26 7.88
CA THR A 204 0.80 -10.38 7.99
C THR A 204 0.04 -10.41 9.32
N ASN A 205 0.59 -9.78 10.36
CA ASN A 205 0.04 -9.76 11.72
C ASN A 205 -0.97 -8.63 11.97
N LEU A 206 -1.47 -7.97 10.91
CA LEU A 206 -2.56 -7.01 11.09
C LEU A 206 -3.85 -7.71 11.54
N PRO A 207 -4.53 -7.18 12.58
CA PRO A 207 -5.84 -7.68 13.00
C PRO A 207 -6.88 -7.53 11.90
N GLU A 208 -7.79 -8.50 11.80
CA GLU A 208 -8.77 -8.60 10.71
C GLU A 208 -9.95 -7.65 10.90
N THR A 209 -10.31 -7.35 12.15
CA THR A 209 -11.39 -6.42 12.49
C THR A 209 -10.95 -5.42 13.55
N LEU A 210 -11.68 -4.29 13.63
CA LEU A 210 -11.59 -3.41 14.79
C LEU A 210 -11.96 -4.14 16.09
N ASN A 211 -12.85 -5.13 16.05
CA ASN A 211 -13.20 -5.91 17.24
C ASN A 211 -12.06 -6.83 17.70
N ASP A 212 -11.20 -7.31 16.79
CA ASP A 212 -9.96 -8.03 17.15
C ASP A 212 -8.90 -7.11 17.75
N LEU A 213 -8.95 -5.81 17.42
CA LEU A 213 -8.17 -4.77 18.09
C LEU A 213 -8.73 -4.47 19.50
N TYR A 214 -10.06 -4.52 19.69
CA TYR A 214 -10.72 -4.25 20.96
C TYR A 214 -10.76 -5.44 21.93
N SER A 215 -10.77 -6.68 21.43
CA SER A 215 -10.78 -7.91 22.27
C SER A 215 -9.42 -8.22 22.89
N LYS A 216 -8.34 -7.66 22.34
CA LYS A 216 -7.08 -7.48 23.07
C LYS A 216 -7.19 -6.20 23.88
N GLU A 217 -7.57 -6.30 25.16
CA GLU A 217 -7.49 -5.21 26.15
C GLU A 217 -6.16 -4.41 26.08
N THR A 218 -5.11 -5.05 25.55
CA THR A 218 -3.78 -4.51 25.27
C THR A 218 -3.73 -3.39 24.22
N TYR A 219 -4.57 -3.35 23.17
CA TYR A 219 -4.41 -2.37 22.07
C TYR A 219 -5.00 -1.00 22.43
N LEU A 220 -6.18 -0.98 23.05
CA LEU A 220 -6.74 0.23 23.64
C LEU A 220 -5.90 0.73 24.81
N GLN A 221 -5.29 -0.15 25.61
CA GLN A 221 -4.28 0.27 26.59
C GLN A 221 -3.03 0.84 25.91
N GLN A 222 -2.55 0.27 24.80
CA GLN A 222 -1.40 0.81 24.05
C GLN A 222 -1.69 2.18 23.41
N CYS A 223 -2.86 2.37 22.81
CA CYS A 223 -3.29 3.67 22.29
C CYS A 223 -3.66 4.66 23.40
N LYS A 224 -4.18 4.17 24.55
CA LYS A 224 -4.36 5.01 25.75
C LYS A 224 -3.03 5.39 26.38
N ILE A 225 -1.97 4.58 26.30
CA ILE A 225 -0.63 4.94 26.78
C ILE A 225 -0.06 6.09 25.96
N SER A 226 -0.29 6.14 24.63
CA SER A 226 0.11 7.30 23.83
C SER A 226 -0.71 8.55 24.10
N SER A 227 -1.98 8.44 24.52
CA SER A 227 -2.76 9.60 25.01
C SER A 227 -2.49 9.95 26.48
N LEU A 228 -2.12 8.99 27.34
CA LEU A 228 -1.74 9.19 28.75
C LEU A 228 -0.31 9.69 28.90
N ALA A 229 0.57 9.45 27.92
CA ALA A 229 1.87 10.10 27.81
C ALA A 229 1.74 11.64 27.66
N LEU A 230 0.57 12.14 27.24
CA LEU A 230 0.27 13.57 27.23
C LEU A 230 -0.25 14.08 28.59
N GLU A 231 -0.70 13.20 29.49
CA GLU A 231 -1.34 13.59 30.76
C GLU A 231 -0.54 13.24 32.02
N GLY A 232 0.59 12.51 31.91
CA GLY A 232 1.36 12.13 33.10
C GLY A 232 2.81 11.71 32.85
N THR A 233 3.72 12.68 33.03
CA THR A 233 5.08 12.53 33.60
C THR A 233 6.09 11.61 32.91
N SER A 234 6.55 11.99 31.72
CA SER A 234 7.98 12.15 31.36
C SER A 234 8.06 12.56 29.88
N GLU A 235 8.79 13.64 29.56
CA GLU A 235 9.08 13.97 28.15
C GLU A 235 9.72 12.76 27.44
N PRO A 236 9.45 12.54 26.15
CA PRO A 236 10.07 11.44 25.41
C PRO A 236 11.59 11.50 25.56
N ARG A 237 12.19 10.40 26.00
CA ARG A 237 13.64 10.33 26.27
C ARG A 237 14.48 10.64 25.03
N TYR A 238 13.95 10.33 23.84
CA TYR A 238 14.65 10.51 22.58
C TYR A 238 13.93 11.51 21.69
N LEU A 239 14.68 12.46 21.14
CA LEU A 239 14.21 13.37 20.11
C LEU A 239 13.94 12.61 18.81
N LEU A 240 14.91 11.83 18.33
CA LEU A 240 14.84 11.14 17.04
C LEU A 240 15.44 9.74 17.13
N THR A 241 14.73 8.73 16.65
CA THR A 241 15.29 7.38 16.62
C THR A 241 15.15 6.66 15.28
N PHE A 242 16.17 5.87 14.98
CA PHE A 242 16.19 4.88 13.94
C PHE A 242 16.75 3.58 14.50
N LYS A 243 16.02 2.47 14.35
CA LYS A 243 16.54 1.13 14.60
C LYS A 243 16.20 0.23 13.42
N GLY A 244 17.20 -0.31 12.72
CA GLY A 244 16.93 -1.26 11.65
C GLY A 244 18.15 -1.67 10.83
N LYS A 245 17.89 -2.26 9.66
CA LYS A 245 18.95 -2.81 8.81
C LYS A 245 19.72 -1.71 8.09
N ARG A 246 21.04 -1.89 8.00
CA ARG A 246 21.95 -1.12 7.14
C ARG A 246 22.42 -2.02 6.01
N TYR A 247 22.02 -1.69 4.79
CA TYR A 247 22.48 -2.40 3.61
C TYR A 247 23.89 -1.92 3.28
N VAL A 248 24.87 -2.83 3.20
CA VAL A 248 26.26 -2.43 2.93
C VAL A 248 26.48 -2.10 1.44
N HIS A 249 25.64 -2.63 0.55
CA HIS A 249 25.70 -2.46 -0.90
C HIS A 249 24.29 -2.31 -1.48
N GLY A 250 24.16 -1.79 -2.70
CA GLY A 250 22.90 -1.68 -3.45
C GLY A 250 21.94 -0.62 -2.96
N ILE A 251 20.74 -0.58 -3.56
CA ILE A 251 19.72 0.43 -3.28
C ILE A 251 19.44 0.61 -1.78
N GLY A 252 19.43 1.86 -1.32
CA GLY A 252 19.21 2.22 0.06
C GLY A 252 20.44 2.15 0.97
N SER A 253 21.58 1.60 0.51
CA SER A 253 22.82 1.57 1.30
C SER A 253 23.32 2.96 1.65
N GLU A 254 23.36 3.86 0.66
CA GLU A 254 23.84 5.24 0.80
C GLU A 254 23.06 5.99 1.89
N SER A 255 21.73 6.01 1.79
CA SER A 255 20.89 6.67 2.80
C SER A 255 21.06 6.06 4.19
N ARG A 256 21.22 4.73 4.30
CA ARG A 256 21.42 4.05 5.59
C ARG A 256 22.81 4.28 6.18
N ASN A 257 23.82 4.47 5.34
CA ASN A 257 25.17 4.83 5.77
C ASN A 257 25.24 6.29 6.21
N ALA A 258 24.55 7.21 5.51
CA ALA A 258 24.56 8.63 5.80
C ALA A 258 23.90 8.97 7.15
N ILE A 259 22.78 8.33 7.49
CA ILE A 259 22.05 8.64 8.74
C ILE A 259 22.85 8.30 10.01
N TYR A 260 23.90 7.48 9.92
CA TYR A 260 24.78 7.19 11.06
C TYR A 260 25.36 8.46 11.69
N HIS A 261 25.68 9.48 10.87
CA HIS A 261 26.26 10.74 11.34
C HIS A 261 25.29 11.60 12.17
N LEU A 262 23.99 11.25 12.20
CA LEU A 262 23.02 11.90 13.07
C LEU A 262 23.12 11.41 14.52
N HIS A 263 23.74 10.26 14.78
CA HIS A 263 23.80 9.67 16.11
C HIS A 263 24.66 10.51 17.06
N ASN A 264 24.09 10.91 18.19
CA ASN A 264 24.82 11.65 19.23
C ASN A 264 24.94 10.86 20.56
N GLY A 265 24.42 9.63 20.63
CA GLY A 265 24.47 8.79 21.83
C GLY A 265 23.59 9.25 23.00
N HIS A 266 22.78 10.30 22.81
CA HIS A 266 21.96 10.90 23.87
C HIS A 266 20.46 10.82 23.55
N ASP A 267 19.97 11.73 22.70
CA ASP A 267 18.57 11.87 22.31
C ASP A 267 18.34 11.62 20.82
N VAL A 268 19.41 11.48 20.02
CA VAL A 268 19.37 11.02 18.64
C VAL A 268 20.03 9.65 18.52
N MET A 269 19.22 8.60 18.45
CA MET A 269 19.67 7.21 18.45
C MET A 269 19.56 6.58 17.06
N ILE A 270 20.70 6.30 16.41
CA ILE A 270 20.76 5.62 15.10
C ILE A 270 21.42 4.26 15.31
N LEU A 271 20.60 3.24 15.44
CA LEU A 271 21.00 1.87 15.78
C LEU A 271 20.83 1.00 14.55
N THR A 272 21.93 0.50 13.99
CA THR A 272 21.88 -0.26 12.74
C THR A 272 22.44 -1.66 12.87
N THR A 273 21.95 -2.59 12.06
CA THR A 273 22.54 -3.94 11.94
C THR A 273 22.87 -4.25 10.49
N CYS A 274 24.04 -4.85 10.27
CA CYS A 274 24.43 -5.37 8.95
C CYS A 274 23.85 -6.76 8.66
N LYS A 275 23.26 -7.43 9.65
CA LYS A 275 22.75 -8.81 9.55
C LYS A 275 21.54 -8.84 8.60
N HIS A 276 21.78 -9.10 7.32
CA HIS A 276 20.74 -9.14 6.29
C HIS A 276 21.04 -10.09 5.13
N GLY A 277 20.18 -11.09 4.93
CA GLY A 277 20.36 -12.11 3.90
C GLY A 277 21.40 -13.16 4.31
N LYS A 278 21.64 -14.13 3.43
CA LYS A 278 22.55 -15.25 3.74
C LYS A 278 24.03 -14.87 3.65
N ASP A 279 24.35 -13.88 2.81
CA ASP A 279 25.73 -13.49 2.49
C ASP A 279 26.20 -12.23 3.22
N TRP A 280 25.51 -11.80 4.29
CA TRP A 280 25.86 -10.55 4.98
C TRP A 280 27.28 -10.54 5.54
N GLU A 281 27.78 -11.70 5.99
CA GLU A 281 29.14 -11.85 6.51
C GLU A 281 30.20 -11.59 5.45
N LYS A 282 29.94 -11.98 4.20
CA LYS A 282 30.86 -11.75 3.06
C LYS A 282 30.97 -10.27 2.69
N MET A 283 29.96 -9.49 3.05
CA MET A 283 29.84 -8.07 2.71
C MET A 283 29.99 -7.18 3.95
N LYS A 284 30.53 -7.74 5.04
CA LYS A 284 30.77 -7.06 6.29
C LYS A 284 31.87 -6.01 6.13
N ASP A 285 31.58 -4.78 6.55
CA ASP A 285 32.60 -3.73 6.68
C ASP A 285 33.10 -3.62 8.13
N GLU A 286 34.10 -2.76 8.34
CA GLU A 286 34.75 -2.57 9.64
C GLU A 286 33.80 -2.06 10.73
N ARG A 287 32.70 -1.37 10.37
CA ARG A 287 31.73 -0.83 11.34
C ARG A 287 30.72 -1.87 11.82
N CYS A 288 30.52 -2.94 11.07
CA CYS A 288 29.44 -3.89 11.34
C CYS A 288 29.47 -4.54 12.73
N ASP A 289 30.64 -4.78 13.32
CA ASP A 289 30.72 -5.36 14.68
C ASP A 289 30.18 -4.40 15.73
N ILE A 290 30.59 -3.13 15.64
CA ILE A 290 30.13 -2.07 16.55
C ILE A 290 28.65 -1.77 16.33
N ASP A 291 28.22 -1.69 15.06
CA ASP A 291 26.81 -1.50 14.68
C ASP A 291 25.94 -2.59 15.33
N ASN A 292 26.30 -3.87 15.16
CA ASN A 292 25.55 -5.00 15.71
C ASN A 292 25.55 -5.01 17.25
N ALA A 293 26.70 -4.78 17.88
CA ALA A 293 26.79 -4.75 19.34
C ALA A 293 25.93 -3.63 19.94
N ASN A 294 25.87 -2.46 19.30
CA ASN A 294 25.00 -1.37 19.74
C ASN A 294 23.53 -1.64 19.42
N TYR A 295 23.24 -2.27 18.29
CA TYR A 295 21.89 -2.67 17.92
C TYR A 295 21.27 -3.61 18.95
N GLU A 296 22.01 -4.59 19.45
CA GLU A 296 21.49 -5.61 20.39
C GLU A 296 21.18 -5.06 21.80
N LYS A 297 21.71 -3.90 22.18
CA LYS A 297 21.52 -3.31 23.52
C LYS A 297 20.13 -2.71 23.78
N PHE A 298 19.37 -2.41 22.74
CA PHE A 298 18.12 -1.65 22.84
C PHE A 298 16.93 -2.50 22.39
N ASP A 299 15.79 -2.41 23.07
CA ASP A 299 14.55 -2.96 22.56
C ASP A 299 13.94 -2.04 21.49
N TYR A 300 13.28 -2.63 20.48
CA TYR A 300 12.68 -1.87 19.38
C TYR A 300 11.43 -1.10 19.82
N ASP A 301 10.54 -1.76 20.53
CA ASP A 301 9.26 -1.21 20.94
C ASP A 301 9.45 -0.13 22.02
N GLU A 302 10.35 -0.37 22.97
CA GLU A 302 10.72 0.61 23.99
C GLU A 302 11.32 1.88 23.37
N LEU A 303 12.23 1.72 22.40
CA LEU A 303 12.84 2.84 21.70
C LEU A 303 11.78 3.68 20.99
N MET A 304 10.89 3.05 20.22
CA MET A 304 9.85 3.77 19.47
C MET A 304 8.82 4.46 20.38
N LYS A 305 8.42 3.84 21.49
CA LYS A 305 7.49 4.45 22.46
C LYS A 305 8.07 5.69 23.13
N ASN A 306 9.38 5.71 23.36
CA ASN A 306 10.09 6.80 24.04
C ASN A 306 10.69 7.83 23.07
N SER A 307 10.23 7.84 21.80
CA SER A 307 10.73 8.74 20.75
C SER A 307 9.70 9.78 20.35
N THR A 308 10.14 11.03 20.17
CA THR A 308 9.29 12.09 19.58
C THR A 308 9.17 11.88 18.07
N PHE A 309 10.29 11.74 17.38
CA PHE A 309 10.37 11.54 15.93
C PHE A 309 10.95 10.16 15.60
N CYS A 310 10.38 9.49 14.59
CA CYS A 310 10.83 8.19 14.11
C CYS A 310 11.30 8.33 12.67
N LEU A 311 12.60 8.12 12.47
CA LEU A 311 13.18 8.18 11.13
C LEU A 311 12.74 6.96 10.32
N ILE A 312 12.28 7.21 9.09
CA ILE A 312 11.85 6.19 8.14
C ILE A 312 12.68 6.39 6.88
N PRO A 313 13.96 5.97 6.88
CA PRO A 313 14.74 5.99 5.66
C PRO A 313 14.25 4.92 4.69
N ARG A 314 14.45 5.17 3.41
CA ARG A 314 14.20 4.20 2.33
C ARG A 314 14.84 2.86 2.64
N GLY A 315 14.11 1.78 2.38
CA GLY A 315 14.63 0.42 2.42
C GLY A 315 15.31 0.05 1.10
N ARG A 316 15.24 -1.23 0.75
CA ARG A 316 15.38 -1.68 -0.65
C ARG A 316 14.26 -1.12 -1.53
N ARG A 317 13.03 -1.19 -1.04
CA ARG A 317 11.83 -0.58 -1.62
C ARG A 317 11.57 0.80 -0.99
N LEU A 318 10.73 1.60 -1.64
CA LEU A 318 10.34 2.93 -1.13
C LEU A 318 9.47 2.82 0.14
N GLY A 319 8.47 1.94 0.13
CA GLY A 319 7.61 1.69 1.27
C GLY A 319 8.32 0.98 2.43
N SER A 320 7.96 1.33 3.66
CA SER A 320 8.50 0.71 4.88
C SER A 320 7.40 0.46 5.90
N TYR A 321 7.43 -0.71 6.55
CA TYR A 321 6.57 -1.02 7.71
C TYR A 321 6.72 0.02 8.83
N ARG A 322 7.90 0.64 8.93
CA ARG A 322 8.20 1.68 9.93
C ARG A 322 7.23 2.85 9.89
N PHE A 323 6.62 3.13 8.74
CA PHE A 323 5.59 4.17 8.65
C PHE A 323 4.40 3.83 9.57
N LEU A 324 3.84 2.63 9.46
CA LEU A 324 2.73 2.22 10.33
C LEU A 324 3.18 1.97 11.77
N GLU A 325 4.39 1.46 11.98
CA GLU A 325 4.93 1.26 13.33
C GLU A 325 5.11 2.60 14.07
N ALA A 326 5.59 3.64 13.38
CA ALA A 326 5.70 4.98 13.97
C ALA A 326 4.33 5.49 14.42
N LEU A 327 3.33 5.40 13.55
CA LEU A 327 1.95 5.77 13.89
C LEU A 327 1.39 4.93 15.04
N LYS A 328 1.65 3.61 15.05
CA LYS A 328 1.22 2.69 16.13
C LYS A 328 1.76 3.13 17.49
N PHE A 329 3.01 3.58 17.55
CA PHE A 329 3.67 4.00 18.79
C PHE A 329 3.48 5.49 19.12
N GLY A 330 2.70 6.24 18.33
CA GLY A 330 2.51 7.69 18.53
C GLY A 330 3.75 8.53 18.20
N CYS A 331 4.73 7.95 17.50
CA CYS A 331 5.97 8.59 17.12
C CYS A 331 5.81 9.33 15.78
N ILE A 332 6.23 10.59 15.69
CA ILE A 332 6.03 11.42 14.50
C ILE A 332 6.93 10.90 13.36
N PRO A 333 6.36 10.41 12.23
CA PRO A 333 7.15 9.83 11.15
C PRO A 333 7.97 10.90 10.40
N VAL A 334 9.28 10.70 10.31
CA VAL A 334 10.20 11.53 9.48
C VAL A 334 10.70 10.68 8.31
N ILE A 335 10.16 10.93 7.12
CA ILE A 335 10.41 10.11 5.93
C ILE A 335 11.68 10.61 5.22
N LEU A 336 12.62 9.69 4.97
CA LEU A 336 13.80 9.91 4.12
C LEU A 336 13.77 8.93 2.94
N ALA A 337 12.90 9.21 1.97
CA ALA A 337 12.74 8.40 0.76
C ALA A 337 12.33 9.29 -0.42
N ASN A 338 13.30 9.64 -1.27
CA ASN A 338 13.05 10.52 -2.42
C ASN A 338 12.00 9.92 -3.34
N GLY A 339 11.04 10.76 -3.74
CA GLY A 339 9.94 10.37 -4.62
C GLY A 339 8.92 9.42 -4.01
N PHE A 340 9.00 9.06 -2.72
CA PHE A 340 7.95 8.26 -2.10
C PHE A 340 6.68 9.09 -1.89
N ILE A 341 5.54 8.59 -2.38
CA ILE A 341 4.23 9.18 -2.11
C ILE A 341 3.70 8.59 -0.78
N PRO A 342 3.59 9.40 0.29
CA PRO A 342 3.16 8.87 1.58
C PRO A 342 1.74 8.27 1.50
N PRO A 343 1.45 7.21 2.27
CA PRO A 343 0.08 6.76 2.44
C PRO A 343 -0.78 7.91 2.95
N PHE A 344 -2.03 7.97 2.51
CA PHE A 344 -3.00 9.01 2.92
C PHE A 344 -2.73 10.42 2.41
N SER A 345 -1.78 10.64 1.52
CA SER A 345 -1.51 11.98 0.96
C SER A 345 -2.73 12.62 0.28
N GLU A 346 -3.69 11.81 -0.15
CA GLU A 346 -4.92 12.22 -0.85
C GLU A 346 -6.20 11.90 -0.07
N VAL A 347 -6.13 11.76 1.27
CA VAL A 347 -7.26 11.27 2.10
C VAL A 347 -7.80 12.33 3.05
#